data_AF-A0A2D8Q3B2-F1
#
_entry.id   AF-A0A2D8Q3B2-F1
#
_cell.length_a   1.000
_cell.length_b   1.000
_cell.length_c   1.000
_cell.angle_alpha   90.00
_cell.angle_beta   90.00
_cell.angle_gamma   90.00
#
_symmetry.space_group_name_H-M   'P 1'
#
loop_
_entity.id
_entity.type
_entity.pdbx_description
1 polymer ?
#
loop_
_entity_poly.entity_id
_entity_poly.type
_entity_poly.pdbx_seq_one_letter_code
_entity_poly.pdbx_strand_id
1 'polypeptide(L)'
;PAAERLMAVQGEVMKRLREIRREVEANCDFVGDRFAEEARSMHLGETPARPIYGQTTEAEAESLREDGVPFAAIPWLPREDG
;
A
#
# COMPACT_ATOMS: atom_id res chain seq x y z
N PRO A 1 5.16 12.50 -31.09
CA PRO A 1 3.76 12.03 -31.34
C PRO A 1 3.02 11.74 -30.02
N ALA A 2 1.69 11.54 -30.03
CA ALA A 2 0.93 11.28 -28.79
C ALA A 2 1.38 10.01 -28.03
N ALA A 3 1.75 8.95 -28.76
CA ALA A 3 2.25 7.69 -28.18
C ALA A 3 3.55 7.86 -27.37
N GLU A 4 4.48 8.66 -27.87
CA GLU A 4 5.77 8.94 -27.21
C GLU A 4 5.57 9.70 -25.89
N ARG A 5 4.61 10.64 -25.86
CA ARG A 5 4.21 11.33 -24.63
C ARG A 5 3.57 10.38 -23.61
N LEU A 6 2.73 9.45 -24.07
CA LEU A 6 2.12 8.46 -23.18
C LEU A 6 3.18 7.53 -22.56
N MET A 7 4.15 7.06 -23.35
CA MET A 7 5.26 6.24 -22.84
C MET A 7 6.13 7.00 -21.83
N ALA A 8 6.43 8.28 -22.08
CA ALA A 8 7.17 9.12 -21.14
C ALA A 8 6.42 9.27 -19.80
N VAL A 9 5.11 9.53 -19.84
CA VAL A 9 4.26 9.60 -18.64
C VAL A 9 4.23 8.26 -17.89
N GLN A 10 4.10 7.14 -18.60
CA GLN A 10 4.16 5.81 -17.98
C GLN A 10 5.49 5.56 -17.28
N GLY A 11 6.61 5.88 -17.93
CA GLY A 11 7.94 5.74 -17.35
C GLY A 11 8.13 6.57 -16.08
N GLU A 12 7.64 7.81 -16.07
CA GLU A 12 7.67 8.68 -14.91
C GLU A 12 6.81 8.14 -13.76
N VAL A 13 5.56 7.73 -14.04
CA VAL A 13 4.67 7.14 -13.04
C VAL A 13 5.31 5.90 -12.40
N MET A 14 5.88 5.01 -13.21
CA MET A 14 6.56 3.80 -12.69
C MET A 14 7.77 4.15 -11.82
N LYS A 15 8.54 5.19 -12.17
CA LYS A 15 9.63 5.67 -11.33
C LYS A 15 9.11 6.16 -9.97
N ARG A 16 8.05 6.97 -9.96
CA ARG A 16 7.43 7.48 -8.73
C ARG A 16 6.86 6.37 -7.85
N LEU A 17 6.22 5.37 -8.44
CA LEU A 17 5.71 4.22 -7.69
C LEU A 17 6.82 3.42 -7.00
N ARG A 18 7.98 3.25 -7.66
CA ARG A 18 9.16 2.63 -7.03
C ARG A 18 9.71 3.47 -5.88
N GLU A 19 9.74 4.80 -6.02
CA GLU A 19 10.17 5.72 -4.95
C GLU A 19 9.24 5.58 -3.74
N ILE A 20 7.92 5.65 -3.94
CA ILE A 20 6.92 5.48 -2.86
C ILE A 20 7.08 4.12 -2.18
N ARG A 21 7.24 3.04 -2.95
CA ARG A 21 7.44 1.70 -2.39
C ARG A 21 8.67 1.64 -1.48
N ARG A 22 9.80 2.21 -1.92
CA ARG A 22 11.03 2.26 -1.12
C ARG A 22 10.85 3.03 0.18
N GLU A 23 10.16 4.17 0.13
CA GLU A 23 9.86 4.96 1.32
C GLU A 23 8.99 4.19 2.32
N VAL A 24 7.96 3.47 1.83
CA VAL A 24 7.11 2.63 2.69
C VAL A 24 7.91 1.48 3.30
N GLU A 25 8.68 0.73 2.49
CA GLU A 25 9.47 -0.41 2.98
C GLU A 25 10.57 0.02 3.97
N ALA A 26 11.09 1.25 3.86
CA ALA A 26 12.13 1.76 4.75
C ALA A 26 11.59 2.34 6.08
N ASN A 27 10.36 2.86 6.09
CA ASN A 27 9.81 3.62 7.23
C ASN A 27 8.60 2.95 7.91
N CYS A 28 8.03 1.91 7.31
CA CYS A 28 6.86 1.21 7.84
C CYS A 28 7.22 -0.25 8.18
N ASP A 29 6.52 -0.80 9.18
CA ASP A 29 6.68 -2.19 9.56
C ASP A 29 5.86 -3.10 8.62
N PHE A 30 6.51 -4.14 8.08
CA PHE A 30 5.83 -5.14 7.26
C PHE A 30 5.05 -6.11 8.14
N VAL A 31 3.72 -6.13 8.01
CA VAL A 31 2.83 -7.01 8.78
C VAL A 31 2.25 -8.17 7.96
N GLY A 32 2.63 -8.29 6.68
CA GLY A 32 2.19 -9.38 5.81
C GLY A 32 0.68 -9.38 5.60
N ASP A 33 0.08 -10.56 5.68
CA ASP A 33 -1.36 -10.83 5.56
C ASP A 33 -2.19 -10.33 6.75
N ARG A 34 -1.55 -9.92 7.86
CA ARG A 34 -2.23 -9.39 9.05
C ARG A 34 -2.56 -7.90 8.95
N PHE A 35 -2.44 -7.28 7.78
CA PHE A 35 -2.67 -5.84 7.64
C PHE A 35 -4.05 -5.40 8.16
N ALA A 36 -5.10 -6.14 7.81
CA ALA A 36 -6.45 -5.78 8.21
C ALA A 36 -6.69 -5.90 9.73
N GLU A 37 -6.11 -6.92 10.36
CA GLU A 37 -6.17 -7.10 11.82
C GLU A 37 -5.43 -5.96 12.53
N GLU A 38 -4.16 -5.71 12.17
CA GLU A 38 -3.33 -4.69 12.80
C GLU A 38 -3.91 -3.27 12.62
N ALA A 39 -4.39 -2.94 11.41
CA ALA A 39 -4.98 -1.63 11.12
C ALA A 39 -6.24 -1.39 11.97
N ARG A 40 -7.07 -2.42 12.15
CA ARG A 40 -8.29 -2.36 12.97
C ARG A 40 -7.94 -2.23 14.45
N SER A 41 -7.00 -3.03 14.96
CA SER A 41 -6.55 -2.96 16.35
C SER A 41 -5.96 -1.59 16.69
N MET A 42 -5.19 -0.99 15.77
CA MET A 42 -4.68 0.37 15.91
C MET A 42 -5.79 1.42 15.88
N HIS A 43 -6.81 1.24 15.03
CA HIS A 43 -7.95 2.15 14.93
C HIS A 43 -8.82 2.14 16.20
N LEU A 44 -9.01 0.96 16.81
CA LEU A 44 -9.76 0.79 18.06
C LEU A 44 -8.95 1.16 19.32
N GLY A 45 -7.65 1.40 19.16
CA GLY A 45 -6.75 1.73 20.28
C GLY A 45 -6.34 0.52 21.14
N GLU A 46 -6.54 -0.70 20.63
CA GLU A 46 -6.11 -1.94 21.30
C GLU A 46 -4.59 -2.12 21.24
N THR A 47 -3.96 -1.61 20.16
CA THR A 47 -2.52 -1.58 19.98
C THR A 47 -2.02 -0.16 19.71
N PRO A 48 -0.75 0.16 20.05
CA PRO A 48 -0.18 1.47 19.74
C PRO A 48 -0.15 1.74 18.23
N ALA A 49 -0.54 2.95 17.83
CA ALA A 49 -0.44 3.37 16.44
C ALA A 49 1.02 3.45 15.97
N ARG A 50 1.32 2.83 14.83
CA ARG A 50 2.64 2.83 14.18
C ARG A 50 2.48 2.69 12.66
N PRO A 51 3.43 3.15 11.83
CA PRO A 51 3.33 2.98 10.39
C PRO A 51 3.46 1.50 10.01
N ILE A 52 2.45 0.95 9.33
CA ILE A 52 2.43 -0.44 8.86
C ILE A 52 2.14 -0.54 7.37
N TYR A 53 2.64 -1.59 6.74
CA TYR A 53 2.25 -1.97 5.39
C TYR A 53 2.15 -3.50 5.28
N GLY A 54 1.31 -3.96 4.37
CA GLY A 54 1.06 -5.38 4.21
C GLY A 54 0.15 -5.66 3.03
N GLN A 55 -0.42 -6.85 3.06
CA GLN A 55 -1.33 -7.36 2.05
C GLN A 55 -2.66 -7.69 2.73
N THR A 56 -3.73 -7.56 1.96
CA THR A 56 -5.07 -7.91 2.39
C THR A 56 -5.87 -8.28 1.14
N THR A 57 -6.94 -9.04 1.33
CA THR A 57 -7.88 -9.36 0.27
C THR A 57 -8.80 -8.17 -0.03
N GLU A 58 -9.47 -8.19 -1.19
CA GLU A 58 -10.45 -7.15 -1.53
C GLU A 58 -11.62 -7.11 -0.54
N ALA A 59 -12.06 -8.27 -0.05
CA ALA A 59 -13.14 -8.39 0.93
C ALA A 59 -12.75 -7.76 2.29
N GLU A 60 -11.54 -8.02 2.77
CA GLU A 60 -11.02 -7.40 3.99
C GLU A 60 -10.83 -5.89 3.82
N ALA A 61 -10.30 -5.44 2.67
CA ALA A 61 -10.17 -4.03 2.36
C ALA A 61 -11.53 -3.32 2.36
N GLU A 62 -12.58 -3.95 1.85
CA GLU A 62 -13.94 -3.41 1.92
C GLU A 62 -14.45 -3.33 3.37
N SER A 63 -14.27 -4.39 4.16
CA SER A 63 -14.63 -4.36 5.58
C SER A 63 -13.92 -3.22 6.32
N LEU A 64 -12.62 -3.00 6.08
CA LEU A 64 -11.90 -1.87 6.67
C LEU A 64 -12.52 -0.51 6.30
N ARG A 65 -13.04 -0.34 5.08
CA ARG A 65 -13.75 0.89 4.69
C ARG A 65 -15.08 1.04 5.42
N GLU A 66 -15.85 -0.04 5.54
CA GLU A 66 -17.11 -0.07 6.28
C GLU A 66 -16.90 0.29 7.76
N ASP A 67 -15.81 -0.19 8.34
CA ASP A 67 -15.41 0.09 9.72
C ASP A 67 -14.78 1.48 9.91
N GLY A 68 -14.56 2.23 8.82
CA GLY A 68 -13.96 3.56 8.87
C GLY A 68 -12.44 3.58 9.14
N VAL A 69 -11.77 2.44 8.96
CA VAL A 69 -10.32 2.33 9.13
C VAL A 69 -9.60 3.00 7.96
N PRO A 70 -8.75 4.02 8.19
CA PRO A 70 -8.06 4.72 7.12
C PRO A 70 -6.90 3.90 6.57
N PHE A 71 -6.90 3.62 5.26
CA PHE A 71 -5.79 3.01 4.56
C PHE A 71 -5.70 3.49 3.10
N ALA A 72 -4.56 3.25 2.46
CA ALA A 72 -4.35 3.51 1.05
C ALA A 72 -3.87 2.24 0.34
N ALA A 73 -4.47 1.94 -0.81
CA ALA A 73 -3.98 0.90 -1.71
C ALA A 73 -3.00 1.52 -2.70
N ILE A 74 -1.73 1.12 -2.61
CA ILE A 74 -0.73 1.48 -3.60
C ILE A 74 -0.78 0.42 -4.71
N PRO A 75 -0.75 0.79 -6.01
CA PRO A 75 -0.60 -0.17 -7.09
C PRO A 75 0.77 -0.83 -6.98
N TRP A 76 0.80 -1.95 -6.25
CA TRP A 76 2.04 -2.61 -5.88
C TRP A 76 2.67 -3.16 -7.14
N LEU A 77 3.87 -2.68 -7.44
CA LEU A 77 4.62 -3.20 -8.57
C LEU A 77 4.95 -4.67 -8.28
N PRO A 78 4.85 -5.56 -9.27
CA PRO A 78 5.32 -6.94 -9.13
C PRO A 78 6.71 -6.94 -8.52
N ARG A 79 6.97 -7.89 -7.61
CA ARG A 79 8.35 -8.06 -7.12
C ARG A 79 9.23 -8.37 -8.33
N GLU A 80 10.40 -7.74 -8.38
CA GLU A 80 11.41 -8.01 -9.43
C GLU A 80 12.07 -9.39 -9.22
N ASP A 81 11.64 -10.13 -8.20
CA ASP A 81 12.05 -11.49 -7.84
C ASP A 81 11.37 -12.51 -8.79
N GLY A 82 11.80 -12.54 -10.05
CA GLY A 82 11.48 -13.55 -11.06
C GLY A 82 12.76 -14.15 -11.65
#